data_AF-A0A0G1DA45-F1
#
_entry.id   AF-A0A0G1DA45-F1
#
_cell.length_a   1.000
_cell.length_b   1.000
_cell.length_c   1.000
_cell.angle_alpha   90.00
_cell.angle_beta   90.00
_cell.angle_gamma   90.00
#
_symmetry.space_group_name_H-M   'P 1'
#
loop_
_entity.id
_entity.type
_entity.pdbx_description
1 polymer ?
#
loop_
_entity_poly.entity_id
_entity_poly.type
_entity_poly.pdbx_seq_one_letter_code
_entity_poly.pdbx_strand_id
1 'polypeptide(L)'
;MEKIIAEPHLSYRAQELAQYNGQSVTISGAIYKVRRFGGLRFIIIRDGESLIQCKIEAGNVSIPADYYAEGNYVLVSGICAKEERAPHGVEIKLESIAVLSRPVEELPFSINRKIFKASLDTNLDFRSISLRHPKQRAIFIIQANIGQLFREGLTRIGFTEIHTPKLVFAGAEGGANVFKLVAAVLQANNGWCVRTGFRGWTSFSG
;
A
#
# COMPACT_ATOMS: atom_id res chain seq x y z
N MET A 1 -19.49 1.70 -29.52
CA MET A 1 -18.82 1.37 -28.25
C MET A 1 -18.66 2.66 -27.49
N GLU A 2 -19.49 2.85 -26.47
CA GLU A 2 -19.40 4.02 -25.60
C GLU A 2 -18.04 3.99 -24.90
N LYS A 3 -17.23 5.03 -25.16
CA LYS A 3 -15.97 5.24 -24.46
C LYS A 3 -16.32 5.54 -23.01
N ILE A 4 -16.15 4.57 -22.13
CA ILE A 4 -16.05 4.83 -20.69
C ILE A 4 -14.72 5.56 -20.50
N ILE A 5 -14.75 6.88 -20.49
CA ILE A 5 -13.62 7.69 -20.06
C ILE A 5 -13.57 7.49 -18.55
N ALA A 6 -12.74 6.56 -18.08
CA ALA A 6 -12.42 6.49 -16.67
C ALA A 6 -11.68 7.78 -16.32
N GLU A 7 -12.34 8.72 -15.64
CA GLU A 7 -11.65 9.85 -15.03
C GLU A 7 -10.47 9.30 -14.19
N PRO A 8 -9.32 9.97 -14.21
CA PRO A 8 -8.16 9.52 -13.46
C PRO A 8 -8.56 9.36 -11.98
N HIS A 9 -8.29 8.17 -11.43
CA HIS A 9 -8.48 7.89 -10.01
C HIS A 9 -7.85 8.99 -9.15
N LEU A 10 -8.68 9.84 -8.54
CA LEU A 10 -8.23 10.75 -7.51
C LEU A 10 -8.14 9.94 -6.21
N SER A 11 -6.91 9.70 -5.76
CA SER A 11 -6.68 9.12 -4.44
C SER A 11 -6.95 10.20 -3.39
N TYR A 12 -8.03 10.06 -2.64
CA TYR A 12 -8.36 10.96 -1.54
C TYR A 12 -7.80 10.43 -0.23
N ARG A 13 -7.21 11.30 0.60
CA ARG A 13 -7.08 10.97 2.03
C ARG A 13 -8.45 11.01 2.68
N ALA A 14 -8.71 10.08 3.60
CA ALA A 14 -9.99 10.05 4.32
C ALA A 14 -10.29 11.41 4.98
N GLN A 15 -9.28 12.10 5.51
CA GLN A 15 -9.43 13.43 6.14
C GLN A 15 -9.77 14.54 5.13
N GLU A 16 -9.27 14.44 3.90
CA GLU A 16 -9.50 15.43 2.85
C GLU A 16 -10.94 15.36 2.32
N LEU A 17 -11.64 14.24 2.51
CA LEU A 17 -13.04 14.11 2.09
C LEU A 17 -13.96 15.09 2.83
N ALA A 18 -13.60 15.52 4.05
CA ALA A 18 -14.40 16.46 4.83
C ALA A 18 -14.64 17.82 4.14
N GLN A 19 -13.78 18.21 3.18
CA GLN A 19 -13.94 19.44 2.39
C GLN A 19 -15.06 19.33 1.34
N TYR A 20 -15.46 18.11 0.97
CA TYR A 20 -16.49 17.82 -0.03
C TYR A 20 -17.85 17.53 0.60
N ASN A 21 -18.09 17.96 1.85
CA ASN A 21 -19.35 17.70 2.55
C ASN A 21 -20.57 18.16 1.72
N GLY A 22 -21.52 17.25 1.53
CA GLY A 22 -22.73 17.44 0.72
C GLY A 22 -22.53 17.25 -0.80
N GLN A 23 -21.29 17.02 -1.26
CA GLN A 23 -21.00 16.82 -2.68
C GLN A 23 -20.94 15.34 -3.03
N SER A 24 -21.27 15.02 -4.28
CA SER A 24 -21.07 13.68 -4.83
C SER A 24 -19.58 13.48 -5.12
N VAL A 25 -19.03 12.38 -4.61
CA VAL A 25 -17.64 11.98 -4.80
C VAL A 25 -17.59 10.57 -5.36
N THR A 26 -16.61 10.32 -6.21
CA THR A 26 -16.31 8.98 -6.72
C THR A 26 -14.90 8.59 -6.30
N ILE A 27 -14.77 7.44 -5.66
CA ILE A 27 -13.48 6.90 -5.21
C ILE A 27 -13.31 5.45 -5.64
N SER A 28 -12.08 5.01 -5.77
CA SER A 28 -11.75 3.61 -6.05
C SER A 28 -10.84 3.04 -4.97
N GLY A 29 -10.99 1.76 -4.66
CA GLY A 29 -10.10 1.09 -3.72
C GLY A 29 -10.50 -0.36 -3.46
N ALA A 30 -9.72 -1.02 -2.61
CA ALA A 30 -10.02 -2.39 -2.20
C ALA A 30 -10.93 -2.39 -0.97
N ILE A 31 -11.98 -3.21 -0.96
CA ILE A 31 -12.80 -3.43 0.23
C ILE A 31 -11.92 -4.07 1.30
N TYR A 32 -11.66 -3.32 2.37
CA TYR A 32 -10.81 -3.71 3.47
C TYR A 32 -11.58 -4.45 4.56
N LYS A 33 -12.81 -4.03 4.81
CA LYS A 33 -13.67 -4.63 5.82
C LYS A 33 -15.13 -4.38 5.52
N VAL A 34 -15.97 -5.40 5.69
CA VAL A 34 -17.43 -5.26 5.65
C VAL A 34 -17.96 -5.36 7.08
N ARG A 35 -18.85 -4.44 7.49
CA ARG A 35 -19.49 -4.44 8.81
C ARG A 35 -21.01 -4.42 8.66
N ARG A 36 -21.69 -5.14 9.54
CA ARG A 36 -23.16 -5.21 9.59
C ARG A 36 -23.60 -4.91 11.02
N PHE A 37 -24.49 -3.95 11.20
CA PHE A 37 -25.00 -3.57 12.52
C PHE A 37 -26.45 -3.10 12.42
N GLY A 38 -27.38 -3.80 13.07
CA GLY A 38 -28.77 -3.33 13.23
C GLY A 38 -29.48 -2.93 11.93
N GLY A 39 -29.25 -3.65 10.82
CA GLY A 39 -29.82 -3.33 9.50
C GLY A 39 -28.98 -2.37 8.64
N LEU A 40 -28.02 -1.65 9.23
CA LEU A 40 -27.03 -0.85 8.52
C LEU A 40 -25.87 -1.72 8.04
N ARG A 41 -25.36 -1.40 6.85
CA ARG A 41 -24.19 -2.04 6.25
C ARG A 41 -23.13 -0.99 5.98
N PHE A 42 -21.89 -1.28 6.34
CA PHE A 42 -20.75 -0.42 6.07
C PHE A 42 -19.70 -1.19 5.31
N ILE A 43 -19.13 -0.57 4.28
CA ILE A 43 -17.93 -1.05 3.60
C ILE A 43 -16.81 -0.06 3.88
N ILE A 44 -15.67 -0.58 4.32
CA ILE A 44 -14.47 0.23 4.51
C ILE A 44 -13.61 0.01 3.28
N ILE A 45 -13.38 1.07 2.51
CA ILE A 45 -12.55 1.06 1.31
C ILE A 45 -11.15 1.49 1.70
N ARG A 46 -10.16 0.73 1.25
CA ARG A 46 -8.75 1.08 1.38
C ARG A 46 -8.22 1.57 0.04
N ASP A 47 -7.71 2.79 0.06
CA ASP A 47 -6.92 3.37 -1.01
C ASP A 47 -5.57 3.82 -0.45
N GLY A 48 -4.49 3.19 -0.90
CA GLY A 48 -3.18 3.33 -0.26
C GLY A 48 -3.21 3.06 1.25
N GLU A 49 -3.02 4.13 2.04
CA GLU A 49 -3.03 4.17 3.51
C GLU A 49 -4.37 4.60 4.10
N SER A 50 -5.24 5.19 3.29
CA SER A 50 -6.52 5.71 3.70
C SER A 50 -7.52 4.58 3.89
N LEU A 51 -8.31 4.68 4.97
CA LEU A 51 -9.48 3.83 5.20
C LEU A 51 -10.72 4.73 5.20
N ILE A 52 -11.56 4.57 4.19
CA ILE A 52 -12.73 5.42 3.96
C ILE A 52 -13.98 4.60 4.27
N GLN A 53 -14.80 5.10 5.19
CA GLN A 53 -16.07 4.46 5.54
C GLN A 53 -17.14 4.85 4.52
N CYS A 54 -17.79 3.85 3.93
CA CYS A 54 -18.98 4.05 3.13
C CYS A 54 -20.17 3.36 3.80
N LYS A 55 -21.27 4.09 3.97
CA LYS A 55 -22.52 3.63 4.57
C LYS A 55 -23.49 3.25 3.47
N ILE A 56 -24.08 2.06 3.59
CA ILE A 56 -25.14 1.56 2.71
C ILE A 56 -26.45 1.64 3.48
N GLU A 57 -27.34 2.53 3.04
CA GLU A 57 -28.70 2.67 3.60
C GLU A 57 -29.65 1.69 2.91
N ALA A 58 -30.59 1.13 3.68
CA ALA A 58 -31.60 0.21 3.15
C ALA A 58 -32.52 0.97 2.18
N GLY A 59 -32.45 0.65 0.88
CA GLY A 59 -33.28 1.24 -0.17
C GLY A 59 -32.49 1.92 -1.30
N ASN A 60 -31.30 2.47 -1.03
CA ASN A 60 -30.54 3.23 -2.04
C ASN A 60 -29.77 2.35 -3.02
N VAL A 61 -29.34 1.17 -2.60
CA VAL A 61 -28.61 0.24 -3.49
C VAL A 61 -29.02 -1.20 -3.20
N SER A 62 -29.71 -1.83 -4.15
CA SER A 62 -29.96 -3.28 -4.15
C SER A 62 -28.70 -4.02 -4.60
N ILE A 63 -27.62 -3.87 -3.83
CA ILE A 63 -26.39 -4.63 -4.08
C ILE A 63 -26.53 -5.95 -3.32
N PRO A 64 -26.51 -7.10 -4.01
CA PRO A 64 -26.45 -8.39 -3.36
C PRO A 64 -25.25 -8.45 -2.42
N ALA A 65 -25.43 -9.08 -1.26
CA ALA A 65 -24.38 -9.15 -0.23
C ALA A 65 -23.07 -9.77 -0.74
N ASP A 66 -23.16 -10.60 -1.77
CA ASP A 66 -22.04 -11.34 -2.37
C ASP A 66 -21.23 -10.49 -3.36
N TYR A 67 -21.72 -9.30 -3.71
CA TYR A 67 -21.08 -8.44 -4.71
C TYR A 67 -19.92 -7.61 -4.11
N TYR A 68 -19.90 -7.39 -2.79
CA TYR A 68 -18.95 -6.48 -2.12
C TYR A 68 -18.16 -7.18 -0.98
N ALA A 69 -17.44 -8.25 -1.33
CA ALA A 69 -16.61 -9.00 -0.40
C ALA A 69 -15.25 -8.31 -0.11
N GLU A 70 -14.63 -8.67 1.02
CA GLU A 70 -13.27 -8.23 1.34
C GLU A 70 -12.29 -8.64 0.24
N GLY A 71 -11.39 -7.73 -0.13
CA GLY A 71 -10.45 -7.92 -1.23
C GLY A 71 -10.93 -7.49 -2.61
N ASN A 72 -12.25 -7.35 -2.84
CA ASN A 72 -12.77 -6.81 -4.10
C ASN A 72 -12.24 -5.39 -4.33
N TYR A 73 -11.81 -5.09 -5.55
CA TYR A 73 -11.48 -3.73 -5.96
C TYR A 73 -12.72 -3.10 -6.59
N VAL A 74 -13.12 -1.95 -6.07
CA VAL A 74 -14.39 -1.32 -6.40
C VAL A 74 -14.22 0.15 -6.74
N LEU A 75 -15.08 0.65 -7.62
CA LEU A 75 -15.38 2.05 -7.81
C LEU A 75 -16.70 2.33 -7.08
N VAL A 76 -16.72 3.34 -6.23
CA VAL A 76 -17.94 3.75 -5.53
C VAL A 76 -18.22 5.22 -5.76
N SER A 77 -19.50 5.54 -5.90
CA SER A 77 -19.98 6.92 -5.94
C SER A 77 -21.01 7.13 -4.85
N GLY A 78 -21.02 8.33 -4.27
CA GLY A 78 -21.99 8.69 -3.26
C GLY A 78 -21.76 10.09 -2.69
N ILE A 79 -22.62 10.48 -1.75
CA ILE A 79 -22.55 11.79 -1.12
C ILE A 79 -21.61 11.75 0.08
N CYS A 80 -20.61 12.62 0.08
CA CYS A 80 -19.75 12.82 1.23
C CYS A 80 -20.52 13.52 2.35
N ALA A 81 -20.50 12.97 3.56
CA ALA A 81 -21.21 13.50 4.72
C ALA A 81 -20.29 13.56 5.94
N LYS A 82 -20.26 14.72 6.60
CA LYS A 82 -19.65 14.84 7.94
C LYS A 82 -20.47 14.04 8.93
N GLU A 83 -19.79 13.18 9.68
CA GLU A 83 -20.36 12.32 10.71
C GLU A 83 -19.30 12.13 11.78
N GLU A 84 -19.51 12.73 12.96
CA GLU A 84 -18.53 12.71 14.05
C GLU A 84 -18.22 11.30 14.56
N ARG A 85 -19.17 10.37 14.41
CA ARG A 85 -19.00 8.97 14.80
C ARG A 85 -18.22 8.16 13.77
N ALA A 86 -18.06 8.68 12.55
CA ALA A 86 -17.32 8.00 11.50
C ALA A 86 -15.81 8.14 11.74
N PRO A 87 -15.00 7.15 11.31
CA PRO A 87 -13.55 7.31 11.27
C PRO A 87 -13.17 8.58 10.50
N HIS A 88 -12.34 9.43 11.10
CA HIS A 88 -11.93 10.74 10.54
C HIS A 88 -13.05 11.78 10.40
N GLY A 89 -14.22 11.57 11.01
CA GLY A 89 -15.31 12.55 11.04
C GLY A 89 -16.11 12.67 9.74
N VAL A 90 -15.92 11.73 8.81
CA VAL A 90 -16.54 11.75 7.47
C VAL A 90 -16.85 10.35 6.98
N GLU A 91 -17.96 10.20 6.28
CA GLU A 91 -18.34 8.97 5.58
C GLU A 91 -18.96 9.28 4.22
N ILE A 92 -18.98 8.28 3.34
CA ILE A 92 -19.68 8.36 2.05
C ILE A 92 -21.00 7.61 2.16
N LYS A 93 -22.12 8.31 1.93
CA LYS A 93 -23.42 7.67 1.74
C LYS A 93 -23.45 7.08 0.35
N LEU A 94 -23.35 5.75 0.27
CA LEU A 94 -23.17 5.02 -0.98
C LEU A 94 -24.42 5.11 -1.85
N GLU A 95 -24.25 5.54 -3.11
CA GLU A 95 -25.30 5.57 -4.13
C GLU A 95 -25.07 4.47 -5.18
N SER A 96 -23.82 4.22 -5.55
CA SER A 96 -23.49 3.18 -6.51
C SER A 96 -22.17 2.48 -6.18
N ILE A 97 -22.05 1.24 -6.65
CA ILE A 97 -20.81 0.46 -6.59
C ILE A 97 -20.64 -0.30 -7.90
N ALA A 98 -19.42 -0.28 -8.43
CA ALA A 98 -18.99 -1.12 -9.53
C ALA A 98 -17.79 -1.95 -9.06
N VAL A 99 -17.86 -3.27 -9.23
CA VAL A 99 -16.72 -4.16 -8.94
C VAL A 99 -15.82 -4.19 -10.16
N LEU A 100 -14.61 -3.68 -10.00
CA LEU A 100 -13.59 -3.63 -11.06
C LEU A 100 -12.78 -4.92 -11.11
N SER A 101 -12.50 -5.52 -9.95
CA SER A 101 -11.84 -6.83 -9.89
C SER A 101 -12.16 -7.59 -8.61
N ARG A 102 -12.01 -8.91 -8.67
CA ARG A 102 -12.17 -9.84 -7.55
C ARG A 102 -10.88 -10.63 -7.35
N PRO A 103 -10.51 -10.96 -6.10
CA PRO A 103 -9.45 -11.94 -5.86
C PRO A 103 -9.77 -13.26 -6.58
N VAL A 104 -8.77 -13.84 -7.23
CA VAL A 104 -8.88 -15.18 -7.85
C VAL A 104 -8.96 -16.26 -6.77
N GLU A 105 -8.23 -16.05 -5.69
CA GLU A 105 -8.16 -16.93 -4.52
C GLU A 105 -8.49 -16.12 -3.26
N GLU A 106 -8.83 -16.83 -2.19
CA GLU A 106 -9.00 -16.21 -0.88
C GLU A 106 -7.70 -15.59 -0.37
N LEU A 107 -7.81 -14.55 0.46
CA LEU A 107 -6.64 -13.90 1.03
C LEU A 107 -5.90 -14.90 1.96
N PRO A 108 -4.56 -15.05 1.81
CA PRO A 108 -3.79 -16.02 2.58
C PRO A 108 -3.76 -15.72 4.08
N PHE A 109 -4.09 -14.48 4.47
CA PHE A 109 -4.25 -14.04 5.85
C PHE A 109 -5.11 -12.78 5.90
N SER A 110 -5.69 -12.51 7.07
CA SER A 110 -6.48 -11.29 7.28
C SER A 110 -5.59 -10.05 7.33
N ILE A 111 -5.83 -9.09 6.43
CA ILE A 111 -5.14 -7.79 6.42
C ILE A 111 -5.78 -6.74 7.34
N ASN A 112 -6.97 -7.02 7.88
CA ASN A 112 -7.83 -6.07 8.59
C ASN A 112 -7.90 -6.25 10.12
N ARG A 113 -7.08 -7.16 10.66
CA ARG A 113 -6.96 -7.40 12.11
C ARG A 113 -5.92 -6.45 12.71
N LYS A 114 -6.05 -6.14 14.01
CA LYS A 114 -5.07 -5.32 14.73
C LYS A 114 -3.71 -6.02 14.84
N ILE A 115 -3.75 -7.34 15.05
CA ILE A 115 -2.57 -8.19 15.17
C ILE A 115 -2.39 -8.89 13.83
N PHE A 116 -1.25 -8.64 13.19
CA PHE A 116 -0.83 -9.38 12.00
C PHE A 116 -0.45 -10.82 12.40
N LYS A 117 -1.10 -11.80 11.79
CA LYS A 117 -0.89 -13.23 12.06
C LYS A 117 -0.59 -13.95 10.74
N ALA A 118 0.69 -14.19 10.49
CA ALA A 118 1.22 -15.05 9.43
C ALA A 118 2.60 -15.54 9.86
N SER A 119 3.03 -16.72 9.42
CA SER A 119 4.42 -17.15 9.58
C SER A 119 5.35 -16.23 8.76
N LEU A 120 6.65 -16.29 9.05
CA LEU A 120 7.62 -15.51 8.28
C LEU A 120 7.60 -15.91 6.81
N ASP A 121 7.57 -17.21 6.52
CA ASP A 121 7.55 -17.73 5.14
C ASP A 121 6.32 -17.23 4.38
N THR A 122 5.12 -17.40 4.93
CA THR A 122 3.88 -16.90 4.30
C THR A 122 3.89 -15.38 4.13
N ASN A 123 4.47 -14.63 5.07
CA ASN A 123 4.60 -13.18 4.95
C ASN A 123 5.52 -12.76 3.79
N LEU A 124 6.58 -13.53 3.53
CA LEU A 124 7.52 -13.29 2.44
C LEU A 124 6.96 -13.75 1.09
N ASP A 125 6.34 -14.93 1.03
CA ASP A 125 5.73 -15.48 -0.18
C ASP A 125 4.60 -14.56 -0.69
N PHE A 126 3.79 -14.02 0.23
CA PHE A 126 2.69 -13.12 -0.10
C PHE A 126 2.99 -11.67 0.28
N ARG A 127 4.24 -11.21 0.06
CA ARG A 127 4.67 -9.88 0.50
C ARG A 127 3.83 -8.74 -0.07
N SER A 128 3.40 -8.86 -1.32
CA SER A 128 2.53 -7.87 -1.98
C SER A 128 1.17 -7.70 -1.28
N ILE A 129 0.67 -8.75 -0.61
CA ILE A 129 -0.57 -8.72 0.18
C ILE A 129 -0.27 -8.27 1.61
N SER A 130 0.81 -8.76 2.23
CA SER A 130 1.14 -8.40 3.62
C SER A 130 1.45 -6.91 3.79
N LEU A 131 2.05 -6.28 2.78
CA LEU A 131 2.27 -4.83 2.74
C LEU A 131 0.98 -3.98 2.72
N ARG A 132 -0.19 -4.60 2.51
CA ARG A 132 -1.49 -3.94 2.62
C ARG A 132 -1.95 -3.81 4.07
N HIS A 133 -1.35 -4.55 5.00
CA HIS A 133 -1.62 -4.44 6.43
C HIS A 133 -0.90 -3.19 7.00
N PRO A 134 -1.60 -2.29 7.73
CA PRO A 134 -1.03 -1.02 8.21
C PRO A 134 0.29 -1.17 8.98
N LYS A 135 0.38 -2.15 9.89
CA LYS A 135 1.61 -2.42 10.67
C LYS A 135 2.80 -2.84 9.80
N GLN A 136 2.59 -3.66 8.78
CA GLN A 136 3.67 -4.11 7.88
C GLN A 136 4.14 -2.95 7.01
N ARG A 137 3.18 -2.14 6.52
CA ARG A 137 3.46 -0.96 5.71
C ARG A 137 4.22 0.13 6.49
N ALA A 138 3.86 0.36 7.75
CA ALA A 138 4.47 1.40 8.60
C ALA A 138 5.99 1.26 8.69
N ILE A 139 6.52 0.03 8.68
CA ILE A 139 7.97 -0.22 8.69
C ILE A 139 8.66 0.43 7.48
N PHE A 140 8.08 0.29 6.29
CA PHE A 140 8.65 0.85 5.06
C PHE A 140 8.44 2.35 4.95
N ILE A 141 7.34 2.88 5.50
CA ILE A 141 7.15 4.32 5.61
C ILE A 141 8.27 4.92 6.47
N ILE A 142 8.55 4.33 7.64
CA ILE A 142 9.65 4.77 8.50
C ILE A 142 10.99 4.63 7.78
N GLN A 143 11.25 3.50 7.13
CA GLN A 143 12.48 3.27 6.37
C GLN A 143 12.69 4.30 5.25
N ALA A 144 11.62 4.62 4.50
CA ALA A 144 11.64 5.62 3.45
C ALA A 144 11.97 7.02 4.01
N ASN A 145 11.33 7.40 5.12
CA ASN A 145 11.59 8.67 5.80
C ASN A 145 13.02 8.76 6.37
N ILE A 146 13.55 7.66 6.91
CA ILE A 146 14.96 7.62 7.35
C ILE A 146 15.90 7.91 6.17
N GLY A 147 15.68 7.26 5.03
CA GLY A 147 16.48 7.50 3.82
C GLY A 147 16.37 8.93 3.29
N GLN A 148 15.17 9.51 3.36
CA GLN A 148 14.96 10.91 2.98
C GLN A 148 15.69 11.87 3.92
N LEU A 149 15.44 11.76 5.24
CA LEU A 149 16.04 12.64 6.24
C LEU A 149 17.57 12.54 6.28
N PHE A 150 18.12 11.36 6.03
CA PHE A 150 19.56 11.16 5.89
C PHE A 150 20.15 11.98 4.74
N ARG A 151 19.52 11.91 3.55
CA ARG A 151 19.95 12.72 2.40
C ARG A 151 19.82 14.20 2.69
N GLU A 152 18.68 14.65 3.20
CA GLU A 152 18.46 16.05 3.55
C GLU A 152 19.50 16.57 4.55
N GLY A 153 19.86 15.77 5.56
CA GLY A 153 20.88 16.11 6.53
C GLY A 153 22.25 16.32 5.89
N LEU A 154 22.68 15.39 5.03
CA LEU A 154 23.96 15.48 4.31
C LEU A 154 24.00 16.64 3.30
N THR A 155 22.91 16.87 2.57
CA THR A 155 22.80 17.98 1.63
C THR A 155 22.96 19.33 2.35
N ARG A 156 22.37 19.49 3.55
CA ARG A 156 22.47 20.73 4.34
C ARG A 156 23.90 21.06 4.78
N ILE A 157 24.76 20.05 4.94
CA ILE A 157 26.18 20.24 5.30
C ILE A 157 27.12 20.21 4.08
N GLY A 158 26.58 20.30 2.86
CA GLY A 158 27.38 20.47 1.63
C GLY A 158 27.90 19.18 0.99
N PHE A 159 27.40 18.01 1.39
CA PHE A 159 27.78 16.75 0.75
C PHE A 159 27.08 16.58 -0.60
N THR A 160 27.78 15.96 -1.55
CA THR A 160 27.23 15.57 -2.86
C THR A 160 26.93 14.08 -2.88
N GLU A 161 25.69 13.69 -3.16
CA GLU A 161 25.31 12.29 -3.36
C GLU A 161 25.90 11.76 -4.67
N ILE A 162 26.49 10.55 -4.66
CA ILE A 162 26.96 9.90 -5.89
C ILE A 162 26.46 8.45 -6.00
N HIS A 163 26.50 7.92 -7.21
CA HIS A 163 26.14 6.53 -7.51
C HIS A 163 27.34 5.74 -8.01
N THR A 164 27.89 4.88 -7.16
CA THR A 164 29.01 3.99 -7.51
C THR A 164 28.53 2.68 -8.16
N PRO A 165 29.31 2.08 -9.07
CA PRO A 165 28.96 0.80 -9.68
C PRO A 165 28.77 -0.30 -8.62
N LYS A 166 27.77 -1.18 -8.82
CA LYS A 166 27.50 -2.34 -7.94
C LYS A 166 27.99 -3.66 -8.52
N LEU A 167 28.21 -3.68 -9.82
CA LEU A 167 28.93 -4.74 -10.52
C LEU A 167 30.40 -4.33 -10.53
N VAL A 168 31.24 -5.13 -9.88
CA VAL A 168 32.67 -4.86 -9.73
C VAL A 168 33.46 -6.09 -10.18
N PHE A 169 34.68 -5.85 -10.68
CA PHE A 169 35.55 -6.91 -11.15
C PHE A 169 35.99 -7.86 -10.02
N ALA A 170 36.29 -7.30 -8.84
CA ALA A 170 36.74 -8.05 -7.68
C ALA A 170 36.20 -7.43 -6.38
N GLY A 171 36.21 -8.20 -5.30
CA GLY A 171 35.86 -7.72 -3.97
C GLY A 171 36.84 -6.64 -3.50
N ALA A 172 36.33 -5.60 -2.83
CA ALA A 172 37.14 -4.47 -2.35
C ALA A 172 38.03 -4.83 -1.15
N GLU A 173 37.67 -5.85 -0.39
CA GLU A 173 38.39 -6.30 0.81
C GLU A 173 38.62 -7.81 0.74
N GLY A 174 39.82 -8.27 1.11
CA GLY A 174 40.15 -9.69 1.16
C GLY A 174 39.28 -10.42 2.20
N GLY A 175 38.76 -11.60 1.83
CA GLY A 175 37.93 -12.43 2.72
C GLY A 175 36.41 -12.19 2.63
N ALA A 176 35.96 -11.20 1.85
CA ALA A 176 34.53 -11.00 1.60
C ALA A 176 33.99 -12.00 0.56
N ASN A 177 32.97 -12.76 0.94
CA ASN A 177 32.20 -13.57 -0.01
C ASN A 177 31.36 -12.66 -0.93
N VAL A 178 31.66 -12.71 -2.23
CA VAL A 178 30.98 -11.95 -3.28
C VAL A 178 30.13 -12.86 -4.16
N PHE A 179 28.94 -12.37 -4.56
CA PHE A 179 28.12 -13.06 -5.55
C PHE A 179 28.78 -12.95 -6.92
N LYS A 180 29.09 -14.10 -7.54
CA LYS A 180 29.69 -14.15 -8.87
C LYS A 180 28.61 -14.02 -9.94
N LEU A 181 28.83 -13.09 -10.86
CA LEU A 181 28.05 -12.91 -12.07
C LEU A 181 28.94 -13.23 -13.26
N VAL A 182 28.39 -13.88 -14.28
CA VAL A 182 29.12 -14.19 -15.51
C VAL A 182 28.90 -13.02 -16.48
N ALA A 183 29.77 -11.99 -16.46
CA ALA A 183 29.71 -10.85 -17.40
C ALA A 183 31.07 -10.10 -17.55
N ALA A 184 31.33 -9.57 -18.76
CA ALA A 184 32.57 -8.91 -19.19
C ALA A 184 32.78 -7.48 -18.61
N VAL A 185 34.05 -7.07 -18.49
CA VAL A 185 34.60 -6.10 -17.50
C VAL A 185 34.57 -4.62 -17.95
N LEU A 186 34.23 -3.68 -17.06
CA LEU A 186 34.68 -2.27 -17.05
C LEU A 186 34.81 -1.72 -15.61
N GLN A 187 35.80 -0.86 -15.34
CA GLN A 187 36.15 -0.30 -14.02
C GLN A 187 35.73 1.17 -13.83
N ALA A 188 35.44 1.60 -12.59
CA ALA A 188 35.36 3.03 -12.20
C ALA A 188 35.58 3.27 -10.67
N ASN A 189 36.01 4.51 -10.35
CA ASN A 189 36.57 5.01 -9.07
C ASN A 189 35.56 5.74 -8.12
N ASN A 190 36.07 6.26 -6.99
CA ASN A 190 35.45 6.52 -5.67
C ASN A 190 34.42 7.67 -5.49
N GLY A 191 33.49 7.43 -4.54
CA GLY A 191 32.71 8.41 -3.74
C GLY A 191 31.62 7.71 -2.87
N TRP A 192 30.73 8.46 -2.20
CA TRP A 192 29.74 7.92 -1.26
C TRP A 192 28.33 7.69 -1.84
N CYS A 193 27.73 6.53 -1.51
CA CYS A 193 26.48 6.06 -2.09
C CYS A 193 25.56 5.39 -1.06
N VAL A 194 24.29 5.78 -1.00
CA VAL A 194 23.24 5.00 -0.32
C VAL A 194 23.00 3.75 -1.17
N ARG A 195 23.40 2.58 -0.67
CA ARG A 195 23.51 1.37 -1.47
C ARG A 195 22.62 0.23 -0.98
N THR A 196 22.13 -0.56 -1.92
CA THR A 196 21.90 -1.98 -1.68
C THR A 196 23.26 -2.64 -1.49
N GLY A 197 23.52 -3.19 -0.31
CA GLY A 197 24.72 -3.98 -0.03
C GLY A 197 24.37 -5.45 -0.08
N PHE A 198 25.13 -6.25 -0.81
CA PHE A 198 25.02 -7.70 -0.78
C PHE A 198 26.11 -8.25 0.15
N ARG A 199 25.72 -9.13 1.07
CA ARG A 199 26.67 -9.91 1.87
C ARG A 199 26.35 -11.39 1.68
N GLY A 200 27.31 -12.16 1.16
CA GLY A 200 27.19 -13.62 1.07
C GLY A 200 27.58 -14.27 2.40
N TRP A 201 26.64 -14.39 3.34
CA TRP A 201 26.82 -15.26 4.51
C TRP A 201 25.97 -16.50 4.30
N THR A 202 26.62 -17.63 4.02
CA THR A 202 26.01 -18.93 4.25
C THR A 202 26.16 -19.26 5.72
N SER A 203 25.08 -19.15 6.50
CA SER A 203 25.05 -19.76 7.83
C SER A 203 25.04 -21.27 7.66
N PHE A 204 26.19 -21.91 7.87
CA PHE A 204 26.19 -23.34 8.15
C PHE A 204 25.61 -23.53 9.55
N SER A 205 24.32 -23.84 9.62
CA SER A 205 23.76 -24.53 10.79
C SER A 205 24.07 -26.02 10.61
N GLY A 206 25.02 -26.52 11.39
CA GLY A 206 25.14 -27.95 11.67
C GLY A 206 24.02 -28.43 12.58
#